data_AF-A0A0G2EBE0-F1
#
_entry.id   AF-A0A0G2EBE0-F1
#
_cell.length_a   1.000
_cell.length_b   1.000
_cell.length_c   1.000
_cell.angle_alpha   90.00
_cell.angle_beta   90.00
_cell.angle_gamma   90.00
#
_symmetry.space_group_name_H-M   'P 1'
#
loop_
_entity.id
_entity.type
_entity.pdbx_description
1 polymer ?
#
loop_
_entity_poly.entity_id
_entity_poly.type
_entity_poly.pdbx_seq_one_letter_code
_entity_poly.pdbx_strand_id
1 'polypeptide(L)'
;MEVTAQPPGTARPGQPIRTTVTIRLRRSRGAPDSDLEDGRLLAVATVVARGADGAYVPVGPDALTGPRLFDSFHPIENDADDVVGYAYFPDLSIGQEGMCKIRIALIRVTSGQGETTEIVDTRSIIVGRN
;
A
#
# COMPACT_ATOMS: atom_id res chain seq x y z
N MET A 1 -7.87 0.78 -7.71
CA MET A 1 -6.54 0.29 -7.28
C MET A 1 -6.67 -1.14 -6.78
N GLU A 2 -5.62 -1.96 -6.88
CA GLU A 2 -5.64 -3.36 -6.41
C GLU A 2 -4.26 -3.83 -5.94
N VAL A 3 -4.21 -4.67 -4.90
CA VAL A 3 -2.99 -5.36 -4.47
C VAL A 3 -2.79 -6.63 -5.30
N THR A 4 -1.79 -6.65 -6.17
CA THR A 4 -1.51 -7.80 -7.06
C THR A 4 -0.53 -8.80 -6.45
N ALA A 5 0.45 -8.34 -5.68
CA ALA A 5 1.37 -9.20 -4.94
C ALA A 5 1.06 -9.10 -3.45
N GLN A 6 0.41 -10.14 -2.92
CA GLN A 6 0.02 -10.20 -1.51
C GLN A 6 1.21 -10.63 -0.64
N PRO A 7 1.39 -10.03 0.55
CA PRO A 7 2.36 -10.52 1.51
C PRO A 7 1.96 -11.92 2.03
N PRO A 8 2.90 -12.69 2.61
CA PRO A 8 2.59 -13.94 3.30
C PRO A 8 1.61 -13.71 4.46
N GLY A 9 0.81 -14.73 4.77
CA GLY A 9 -0.17 -14.68 5.86
C GLY A 9 0.45 -14.64 7.27
N THR A 10 1.77 -14.81 7.38
CA THR A 10 2.52 -14.77 8.65
C THR A 10 3.82 -14.00 8.48
N ALA A 11 4.21 -13.23 9.49
CA ALA A 11 5.49 -12.51 9.52
C ALA A 11 6.08 -12.50 10.94
N ARG A 12 7.39 -12.26 11.06
CA ARG A 12 8.05 -12.06 12.35
C ARG A 12 8.13 -10.55 12.67
N PRO A 13 7.94 -10.14 13.94
CA PRO A 13 8.06 -8.75 14.34
C PRO A 13 9.42 -8.16 13.95
N GLY A 14 9.41 -7.01 13.27
CA GLY A 14 10.61 -6.28 12.86
C GLY A 14 11.47 -6.96 11.80
N GLN A 15 11.07 -8.12 11.28
CA GLN A 15 11.78 -8.79 10.20
C GLN A 15 11.20 -8.38 8.84
N PRO A 16 12.04 -8.17 7.81
CA PRO A 16 11.58 -7.94 6.45
C PRO A 16 10.72 -9.08 5.93
N ILE A 17 9.54 -8.72 5.44
CA ILE A 17 8.65 -9.58 4.66
C ILE A 17 9.31 -9.76 3.30
N ARG A 18 9.73 -10.99 2.97
CA ARG A 18 10.45 -11.36 1.73
C ARG A 18 9.52 -11.40 0.50
N THR A 19 8.62 -10.44 0.39
CA THR A 19 7.70 -10.27 -0.74
C THR A 19 7.49 -8.80 -0.96
N THR A 20 7.66 -8.36 -2.20
CA THR A 20 7.37 -6.98 -2.60
C THR A 20 5.86 -6.83 -2.76
N VAL A 21 5.23 -6.07 -1.87
CA VAL A 21 3.83 -5.72 -2.04
C VAL A 21 3.71 -4.84 -3.28
N THR A 22 2.95 -5.29 -4.26
CA THR A 22 2.80 -4.61 -5.55
C THR A 22 1.36 -4.17 -5.71
N ILE A 23 1.20 -2.92 -6.09
CA ILE A 23 -0.09 -2.27 -6.28
C ILE A 23 -0.25 -1.95 -7.76
N ARG A 24 -1.41 -2.28 -8.28
CA ARG A 24 -1.82 -1.98 -9.65
C ARG A 24 -2.86 -0.87 -9.64
N LEU A 25 -2.60 0.18 -10.39
CA LEU A 25 -3.58 1.22 -10.65
C LEU A 25 -4.27 0.92 -11.98
N ARG A 26 -5.60 0.88 -11.93
CA ARG A 26 -6.43 0.75 -13.13
C ARG A 26 -7.02 2.10 -13.49
N ARG A 27 -7.26 2.33 -14.78
CA ARG A 27 -7.98 3.45 -15.41
C ARG A 27 -9.43 3.47 -14.88
N SER A 28 -9.59 3.86 -13.61
CA SER A 28 -10.89 4.03 -12.97
C SER A 28 -11.18 5.53 -12.82
N ARG A 29 -12.46 5.89 -12.93
CA ARG A 29 -13.05 7.25 -13.09
C ARG A 29 -12.60 8.38 -12.14
N GLY A 30 -11.63 8.18 -11.24
CA GLY A 30 -11.23 9.13 -10.21
C GLY A 30 -9.89 9.84 -10.39
N ALA A 31 -9.00 9.36 -11.28
CA ALA A 31 -7.71 10.01 -11.55
C ALA A 31 -7.51 10.13 -13.06
N PRO A 32 -7.47 11.35 -13.64
CA PRO A 32 -7.17 11.53 -15.05
C PRO A 32 -5.74 11.05 -15.37
N ASP A 33 -5.56 10.47 -16.56
CA ASP A 33 -4.24 9.97 -17.04
C ASP A 33 -3.14 11.04 -16.90
N SER A 34 -3.49 12.33 -17.05
CA SER A 34 -2.59 13.46 -16.83
C SER A 34 -1.96 13.52 -15.43
N ASP A 35 -2.68 13.10 -14.38
CA ASP A 35 -2.11 13.11 -13.03
C ASP A 35 -1.08 12.00 -12.83
N LEU A 36 -1.21 10.90 -13.57
CA LEU A 36 -0.22 9.85 -13.58
C LEU A 36 1.04 10.31 -14.33
N GLU A 37 0.87 10.91 -15.52
CA GLU A 37 1.97 11.44 -16.33
C GLU A 37 2.73 12.56 -15.61
N ASP A 38 2.02 13.42 -14.88
CA ASP A 38 2.61 14.50 -14.08
C ASP A 38 3.22 14.00 -12.76
N GLY A 39 3.16 12.70 -12.46
CA GLY A 39 3.70 12.13 -11.21
C GLY A 39 2.97 12.60 -9.94
N ARG A 40 1.71 13.02 -10.06
CA ARG A 40 0.89 13.57 -8.96
C ARG A 40 0.20 12.50 -8.12
N LEU A 41 0.36 11.22 -8.48
CA LEU A 41 -0.24 10.09 -7.78
C LEU A 41 0.82 9.37 -6.93
N LEU A 42 0.60 9.37 -5.62
CA LEU A 42 1.45 8.73 -4.63
C LEU A 42 0.68 7.60 -3.96
N ALA A 43 1.28 6.42 -3.87
CA ALA A 43 0.82 5.34 -3.01
C ALA A 43 1.57 5.41 -1.67
N VAL A 44 0.84 5.39 -0.55
CA VAL A 44 1.42 5.40 0.80
C VAL A 44 0.99 4.14 1.54
N ALA A 45 1.98 3.35 1.98
CA ALA A 45 1.79 2.16 2.79
C ALA A 45 1.78 2.52 4.29
N THR A 46 0.77 2.04 4.97
CA THR A 46 0.60 2.11 6.43
C THR A 46 0.18 0.73 6.93
N VAL A 47 0.06 0.55 8.25
CA VAL A 47 -0.46 -0.70 8.80
C VAL A 47 -1.66 -0.43 9.68
N VAL A 48 -2.64 -1.33 9.61
CA VAL A 48 -3.83 -1.34 10.45
C VAL A 48 -3.84 -2.64 11.24
N ALA A 49 -4.08 -2.56 12.55
CA ALA A 49 -4.14 -3.73 13.43
C ALA A 49 -5.58 -4.02 13.83
N ARG A 50 -5.88 -5.30 14.07
CA ARG A 50 -7.17 -5.72 14.57
C ARG A 50 -7.29 -5.35 16.06
N GLY A 51 -8.22 -4.44 16.36
CA GLY A 51 -8.57 -4.03 17.72
C GLY A 51 -9.38 -5.09 18.46
N ALA A 52 -9.65 -4.84 19.73
CA ALA A 52 -10.39 -5.74 20.62
C ALA A 52 -11.85 -5.96 20.20
N ASP A 53 -12.45 -4.98 19.54
CA ASP A 53 -13.78 -5.03 18.92
C ASP A 53 -13.79 -5.79 17.58
N GLY A 54 -12.62 -6.21 17.10
CA GLY A 54 -12.43 -6.88 15.82
C GLY A 54 -12.31 -5.94 14.62
N ALA A 55 -12.42 -4.62 14.80
CA ALA A 55 -12.22 -3.64 13.74
C ALA A 55 -10.73 -3.45 13.43
N TYR A 56 -10.39 -3.06 12.20
CA TYR A 56 -9.02 -2.69 11.84
C TYR A 56 -8.81 -1.21 12.05
N VAL A 57 -7.90 -0.86 12.97
CA VAL A 57 -7.59 0.52 13.33
C VAL A 57 -6.17 0.88 12.89
N PRO A 58 -5.92 2.12 12.41
CA PRO A 58 -4.57 2.60 12.17
C PRO A 58 -3.71 2.49 13.42
N VAL A 59 -2.47 2.05 13.26
CA VAL A 59 -1.49 2.06 14.34
C VAL A 59 -0.45 3.16 14.10
N GLY A 60 0.38 3.41 15.11
CA GLY A 60 1.40 4.46 15.06
C GLY A 60 2.35 4.30 13.87
N PRO A 61 2.97 5.41 13.41
CA PRO A 61 3.78 5.45 12.20
C PRO A 61 4.97 4.49 12.22
N ASP A 62 5.52 4.19 13.40
CA ASP A 62 6.67 3.28 13.56
C ASP A 62 6.32 1.79 13.45
N ALA A 63 5.02 1.45 13.31
CA ALA A 63 4.57 0.07 13.25
C ALA A 63 4.87 -0.60 11.91
N LEU A 64 5.02 0.19 10.83
CA LEU A 64 5.45 -0.27 9.51
C LEU A 64 6.76 0.41 9.15
N THR A 65 7.80 -0.36 8.87
CA THR A 65 9.10 0.14 8.45
C THR A 65 9.53 -0.54 7.16
N GLY A 66 10.50 0.04 6.47
CA GLY A 66 11.03 -0.51 5.23
C GLY A 66 11.83 0.52 4.45
N PRO A 67 12.50 0.10 3.36
CA PRO A 67 13.25 1.00 2.51
C PRO A 67 12.36 1.99 1.76
N ARG A 68 11.07 1.66 1.60
CA ARG A 68 10.09 2.48 0.88
C ARG A 68 8.70 2.31 1.50
N LEU A 69 8.17 3.37 2.10
CA LEU A 69 6.80 3.43 2.64
C LEU A 69 5.85 4.25 1.76
N PHE A 70 6.38 4.95 0.76
CA PHE A 70 5.61 5.64 -0.26
C PHE A 70 6.30 5.46 -1.61
N ASP A 71 5.52 5.37 -2.67
CA ASP A 71 6.01 5.26 -4.04
C ASP A 71 5.12 6.06 -4.97
N SER A 72 5.68 6.60 -6.04
CA SER A 72 4.88 7.13 -7.13
C SER A 72 4.38 5.97 -7.99
N PHE A 73 3.28 6.16 -8.70
CA PHE A 73 2.88 5.18 -9.71
C PHE A 73 3.77 5.29 -10.95
N HIS A 74 4.36 4.18 -11.33
CA HIS A 74 5.17 4.03 -12.54
C HIS A 74 4.24 3.69 -13.71
N PRO A 75 4.11 4.57 -14.72
CA PRO A 75 3.21 4.35 -15.84
C PRO A 75 3.66 3.15 -16.69
N ILE A 76 2.70 2.54 -17.39
CA ILE A 76 2.99 1.52 -18.41
C ILE A 76 2.57 2.00 -19.80
N GLU A 77 3.33 1.63 -20.82
CA GLU A 77 3.08 2.05 -22.22
C GLU A 77 1.93 1.29 -22.90
N ASN A 78 1.37 0.27 -22.24
CA ASN A 78 0.44 -0.66 -22.88
C ASN A 78 -1.03 -0.35 -22.55
N ASP A 79 -1.82 -0.02 -23.57
CA ASP A 79 -3.25 0.33 -23.48
C ASP A 79 -4.19 -0.90 -23.32
N ALA A 80 -3.66 -2.13 -23.30
CA ALA A 80 -4.48 -3.33 -23.48
C ALA A 80 -5.34 -3.76 -22.27
N ASP A 81 -5.08 -3.29 -21.05
CA ASP A 81 -5.61 -3.94 -19.82
C ASP A 81 -6.33 -3.02 -18.80
N ASP A 82 -6.70 -1.79 -19.20
CA ASP A 82 -7.15 -0.73 -18.28
C ASP A 82 -6.16 -0.48 -17.14
N VAL A 83 -4.93 -0.98 -17.22
CA VAL A 83 -3.88 -0.78 -16.21
C VAL A 83 -3.07 0.40 -16.66
N VAL A 84 -2.90 1.37 -15.77
CA VAL A 84 -2.18 2.61 -16.11
C VAL A 84 -0.82 2.67 -15.43
N GLY A 85 -0.65 2.01 -14.28
CA GLY A 85 0.65 1.96 -13.62
C GLY A 85 0.73 1.04 -12.40
N TYR A 86 1.92 0.98 -11.84
CA TYR A 86 2.23 0.15 -10.66
C TYR A 86 3.00 0.92 -9.60
N ALA A 87 2.85 0.52 -8.34
CA ALA A 87 3.66 0.99 -7.21
C ALA A 87 4.16 -0.20 -6.40
N TYR A 88 5.35 -0.09 -5.81
CA TYR A 88 6.05 -1.21 -5.19
C TYR A 88 6.53 -0.89 -3.78
N PHE A 89 6.36 -1.84 -2.87
CA PHE A 89 6.80 -1.73 -1.47
C PHE A 89 7.64 -2.97 -1.10
N PRO A 90 8.95 -2.96 -1.37
CA PRO A 90 9.85 -4.05 -1.02
C PRO A 90 10.22 -4.03 0.47
N ASP A 91 10.50 -5.22 1.01
CA ASP A 91 11.13 -5.41 2.32
C ASP A 91 10.44 -4.69 3.49
N LEU A 92 9.11 -4.56 3.42
CA LEU A 92 8.30 -4.03 4.52
C LEU A 92 8.45 -4.91 5.76
N SER A 93 8.51 -4.29 6.93
CA SER A 93 8.63 -4.94 8.22
C SER A 93 7.55 -4.41 9.15
N ILE A 94 6.90 -5.29 9.90
CA ILE A 94 5.83 -4.93 10.83
C ILE A 94 6.36 -5.14 12.25
N GLY A 95 6.44 -4.07 13.04
CA GLY A 95 6.99 -4.14 14.40
C GLY A 95 5.99 -4.61 15.46
N GLN A 96 4.69 -4.48 15.18
CA GLN A 96 3.63 -4.80 16.14
C GLN A 96 3.15 -6.25 15.96
N GLU A 97 3.12 -6.98 17.07
CA GLU A 97 2.55 -8.33 17.12
C GLU A 97 1.01 -8.30 17.01
N GLY A 98 0.44 -9.40 16.51
CA GLY A 98 -1.00 -9.56 16.35
C GLY A 98 -1.45 -9.67 14.89
N MET A 99 -2.76 -9.61 14.68
CA MET A 99 -3.36 -9.68 13.35
C MET A 99 -3.45 -8.27 12.75
N CYS A 100 -2.84 -8.07 11.59
CA CYS A 100 -2.79 -6.76 10.93
C CYS A 100 -3.00 -6.90 9.42
N LYS A 101 -3.12 -5.75 8.75
CA LYS A 101 -3.08 -5.61 7.29
C LYS A 101 -2.21 -4.41 6.95
N ILE A 102 -1.48 -4.51 5.85
CA ILE A 102 -0.88 -3.34 5.21
C ILE A 102 -1.98 -2.64 4.42
N ARG A 103 -2.16 -1.34 4.70
CA ARG A 103 -3.13 -0.44 4.06
C ARG A 103 -2.40 0.50 3.12
N ILE A 104 -2.84 0.56 1.87
CA ILE A 104 -2.28 1.42 0.85
C ILE A 104 -3.31 2.50 0.51
N ALA A 105 -2.94 3.75 0.74
CA ALA A 105 -3.70 4.92 0.34
C ALA A 105 -3.15 5.50 -0.96
N LEU A 106 -4.02 5.79 -1.91
CA LEU A 106 -3.72 6.59 -3.09
C LEU A 106 -3.94 8.07 -2.73
N ILE A 107 -2.88 8.86 -2.82
CA ILE A 107 -2.90 10.30 -2.59
C ILE A 107 -2.70 10.99 -3.94
N ARG A 108 -3.66 11.85 -4.28
CA ARG A 108 -3.55 12.77 -5.41
C ARG A 108 -3.03 14.11 -4.90
N VAL A 109 -1.94 14.58 -5.47
CA VAL A 109 -1.32 15.86 -5.10
C VAL A 109 -1.67 16.92 -6.14
N THR A 110 -2.40 17.95 -5.72
CA THR A 110 -2.77 19.10 -6.56
C THR A 110 -2.34 20.38 -5.88
N SER A 111 -1.50 21.19 -6.53
CA SER A 111 -1.15 22.58 -6.13
C SER A 111 -0.91 22.76 -4.62
N GLY A 112 -0.13 21.87 -4.00
CA GLY A 112 0.24 21.94 -2.58
C GLY A 112 -0.72 21.25 -1.60
N GLN A 113 -1.80 20.65 -2.09
CA GLN A 113 -2.73 19.83 -1.29
C GLN A 113 -2.66 18.36 -1.72
N GLY A 114 -2.76 17.46 -0.75
CA GLY A 114 -2.87 16.02 -0.98
C GLY A 114 -4.23 15.51 -0.55
N GLU A 115 -4.97 14.87 -1.45
CA GLU A 115 -6.26 14.24 -1.17
C GLU A 115 -6.13 12.72 -1.26
N THR A 116 -6.67 11.98 -0.28
CA THR A 116 -6.77 10.53 -0.39
C THR A 116 -7.96 10.16 -1.25
N THR A 117 -7.72 9.56 -2.41
CA THR A 117 -8.76 9.25 -3.41
C THR A 117 -9.22 7.80 -3.35
N GLU A 118 -8.36 6.88 -2.92
CA GLU A 118 -8.68 5.46 -2.81
C GLU A 118 -7.85 4.78 -1.73
N ILE A 119 -8.38 3.75 -1.10
CA ILE A 119 -7.68 2.92 -0.11
C ILE A 119 -7.89 1.44 -0.46
N VAL A 120 -6.81 0.66 -0.43
CA VAL A 120 -6.87 -0.80 -0.53
C VAL A 120 -6.08 -1.44 0.60
N ASP A 121 -6.56 -2.57 1.08
CA ASP A 121 -5.89 -3.35 2.11
C ASP A 121 -5.35 -4.66 1.53
N THR A 122 -4.22 -5.10 2.03
CA THR A 122 -3.71 -6.46 1.84
C THR A 122 -4.58 -7.50 2.58
N ARG A 123 -4.33 -8.78 2.30
CA ARG A 123 -4.82 -9.88 3.14
C ARG A 123 -4.26 -9.76 4.55
N SER A 124 -4.96 -10.36 5.52
CA SER A 124 -4.52 -10.38 6.91
C SER A 124 -3.19 -11.12 7.07
N ILE A 125 -2.31 -10.53 7.88
CA ILE A 125 -1.01 -11.05 8.27
C ILE A 125 -1.05 -11.28 9.78
N ILE A 126 -0.61 -12.44 10.23
CA ILE A 126 -0.40 -12.74 11.64
C ILE A 126 1.07 -12.48 11.95
N VAL A 127 1.34 -11.48 12.79
CA VAL A 127 2.69 -11.11 13.22
C VAL A 127 2.95 -11.70 14.60
N GLY A 128 3.98 -12.53 14.71
CA GLY A 128 4.29 -13.20 15.97
C GLY A 128 5.68 -13.83 15.99
N ARG A 129 6.17 -14.11 17.19
CA ARG A 129 7.40 -14.89 17.39
C ARG A 129 7.01 -16.36 17.25
N ASN A 130 7.21 -16.93 16.06
CA ASN A 130 7.21 -18.40 15.88
C ASN A 130 8.23 -19.04 16.82
#